data_AF-A0A967BJH4-F1
#
_entry.id   AF-A0A967BJH4-F1
#
_cell.length_a   1.000
_cell.length_b   1.000
_cell.length_c   1.000
_cell.angle_alpha   90.00
_cell.angle_beta   90.00
_cell.angle_gamma   90.00
#
_symmetry.space_group_name_H-M   'P 1'
#
loop_
_entity.id
_entity.type
_entity.pdbx_description
1 polymer ?
#
loop_
_entity_poly.entity_id
_entity_poly.type
_entity_poly.pdbx_seq_one_letter_code
_entity_poly.pdbx_strand_id
1 'polypeptide(L)'
;MNKNKWYSLTKAQQIGNIGSEIARAAYWENHNDLVNRNKALERSLDLLDLTLNDRRWKAGIKEIARFREVVSAQYCNDEFFNITLRELEEFCINFVINNGRKSA
;
A
#
# COMPACT_ATOMS: atom_id res chain seq x y z
N MET A 1 8.43 -9.77 6.69
CA MET A 1 8.02 -10.61 5.52
C MET A 1 9.25 -10.95 4.71
N ASN A 2 9.51 -12.23 4.36
CA ASN A 2 10.61 -12.59 3.46
C ASN A 2 10.18 -12.37 1.99
N LYS A 3 11.09 -11.91 1.11
CA LYS A 3 10.87 -11.68 -0.32
C LYS A 3 10.18 -12.85 -1.03
N ASN A 4 10.63 -14.08 -0.78
CA ASN A 4 10.09 -15.26 -1.44
C ASN A 4 8.61 -15.50 -1.07
N LYS A 5 8.25 -15.28 0.20
CA LYS A 5 6.86 -15.36 0.65
C LYS A 5 6.00 -14.23 0.09
N TRP A 6 6.57 -13.04 -0.11
CA TRP A 6 5.86 -11.93 -0.72
C TRP A 6 5.54 -12.20 -2.19
N TYR A 7 6.48 -12.77 -2.94
CA TYR A 7 6.29 -13.08 -4.36
C TYR A 7 5.41 -14.31 -4.62
N SER A 8 5.13 -15.14 -3.60
CA SER A 8 4.12 -16.19 -3.73
C SER A 8 2.68 -15.67 -3.60
N LEU A 9 2.47 -14.46 -3.06
CA LEU A 9 1.14 -13.85 -2.97
C LEU A 9 0.63 -13.44 -4.35
N THR A 10 -0.70 -13.46 -4.54
CA THR A 10 -1.34 -12.85 -5.72
C THR A 10 -1.19 -11.34 -5.69
N LYS A 11 -1.35 -10.66 -6.84
CA LYS A 11 -1.34 -9.19 -6.91
C LYS A 11 -2.37 -8.58 -5.95
N ALA A 12 -3.58 -9.15 -5.90
CA ALA A 12 -4.62 -8.73 -4.96
C ALA A 12 -4.16 -8.90 -3.51
N GLN A 13 -3.55 -10.03 -3.14
CA GLN A 13 -3.02 -10.23 -1.79
C GLN A 13 -1.90 -9.25 -1.45
N GLN A 14 -1.00 -8.93 -2.39
CA GLN A 14 0.07 -7.93 -2.16
C GLN A 14 -0.53 -6.55 -1.86
N ILE A 15 -1.45 -6.07 -2.70
CA ILE A 15 -2.13 -4.78 -2.48
C ILE A 15 -2.98 -4.81 -1.20
N GLY A 16 -3.66 -5.92 -0.88
CA GLY A 16 -4.44 -6.04 0.35
C GLY A 16 -3.58 -5.96 1.62
N ASN A 17 -2.38 -6.55 1.60
CA ASN A 17 -1.44 -6.40 2.72
C ASN A 17 -0.93 -4.96 2.83
N ILE A 18 -0.59 -4.29 1.72
CA ILE A 18 -0.24 -2.86 1.72
C ILE A 18 -1.38 -2.01 2.28
N GLY A 19 -2.62 -2.26 1.84
CA GLY A 19 -3.81 -1.56 2.32
C GLY A 19 -4.04 -1.76 3.82
N SER A 20 -3.72 -2.93 4.37
CA SER A 20 -3.83 -3.19 5.81
C SER A 20 -2.83 -2.38 6.64
N GLU A 21 -1.62 -2.13 6.10
CA GLU A 21 -0.65 -1.22 6.72
C GLU A 21 -1.16 0.24 6.68
N ILE A 22 -1.75 0.66 5.56
CA ILE A 22 -2.33 2.01 5.40
C ILE A 22 -3.52 2.22 6.34
N ALA A 23 -4.41 1.23 6.47
CA ALA A 23 -5.52 1.25 7.43
C ALA A 23 -5.00 1.40 8.86
N ARG A 24 -3.89 0.74 9.20
CA ARG A 24 -3.25 0.90 10.51
C ARG A 24 -2.64 2.29 10.70
N ALA A 25 -2.06 2.86 9.65
CA ALA A 25 -1.58 4.24 9.70
C ALA A 25 -2.74 5.20 10.00
N ALA A 26 -3.87 5.06 9.30
CA ALA A 26 -5.08 5.85 9.52
C ALA A 26 -5.63 5.67 10.95
N TYR A 27 -5.63 4.44 11.47
CA TYR A 27 -6.01 4.16 12.84
C TYR A 27 -5.16 4.96 13.84
N TRP A 28 -3.83 4.91 13.74
CA TRP A 28 -2.95 5.62 14.67
C TRP A 28 -3.00 7.14 14.49
N GLU A 29 -3.21 7.63 13.28
CA GLU A 29 -3.45 9.06 12.99
C GLU A 29 -4.66 9.58 13.76
N ASN A 30 -5.78 8.86 13.73
CA ASN A 30 -6.99 9.21 14.47
C ASN A 30 -6.81 9.20 15.99
N HIS A 31 -5.77 8.54 16.50
CA HIS A 31 -5.41 8.50 17.92
C HIS A 31 -4.29 9.47 18.28
N ASN A 32 -3.89 10.35 17.35
CA ASN A 32 -2.76 11.28 17.50
C ASN A 32 -1.41 10.59 17.81
N ASP A 33 -1.27 9.31 17.43
CA ASP A 33 -0.04 8.55 17.60
C ASP A 33 0.78 8.55 16.30
N LEU A 34 1.48 9.67 16.07
CA LEU A 34 2.28 9.86 14.86
C LEU A 34 3.45 8.86 14.75
N VAL A 35 3.95 8.33 15.88
CA VAL A 35 5.05 7.37 15.87
C VAL A 35 4.58 6.05 15.27
N ASN A 36 3.46 5.51 15.75
CA ASN A 36 2.94 4.25 15.22
C ASN A 36 2.30 4.42 13.83
N ARG A 37 1.74 5.61 13.54
CA ARG A 37 1.32 5.99 12.19
C ARG A 37 2.48 5.94 11.19
N ASN A 38 3.61 6.56 11.53
CA ASN A 38 4.80 6.58 10.67
C ASN A 38 5.41 5.19 10.48
N LYS A 39 5.48 4.36 11.54
CA LYS A 39 5.93 2.96 11.42
C LYS A 39 5.04 2.14 10.46
N ALA A 40 3.74 2.38 10.47
CA ALA A 40 2.82 1.70 9.56
C ALA A 40 3.05 2.13 8.10
N LEU A 41 3.27 3.42 7.85
CA LEU A 41 3.60 3.95 6.52
C LEU A 41 4.96 3.47 6.01
N GLU A 42 6.00 3.45 6.85
CA GLU A 42 7.30 2.82 6.52
C GLU A 42 7.10 1.38 6.07
N ARG A 43 6.26 0.64 6.80
CA ARG A 43 5.97 -0.74 6.45
C ARG A 43 5.17 -0.87 5.14
N SER A 44 4.25 0.05 4.84
CA SER A 44 3.61 0.14 3.51
C SER A 44 4.64 0.39 2.41
N LEU A 45 5.60 1.29 2.63
CA LEU A 45 6.66 1.61 1.68
C LEU A 45 7.59 0.42 1.42
N ASP A 46 8.00 -0.32 2.47
CA ASP A 46 8.74 -1.57 2.34
C ASP A 46 8.03 -2.57 1.42
N LEU A 47 6.72 -2.74 1.61
CA LEU A 47 5.92 -3.66 0.82
C LEU A 47 5.75 -3.20 -0.63
N LEU A 48 5.63 -1.89 -0.85
CA LEU A 48 5.62 -1.30 -2.18
C LEU A 48 6.97 -1.49 -2.89
N ASP A 49 8.08 -1.33 -2.18
CA ASP A 49 9.42 -1.59 -2.70
C ASP A 49 9.63 -3.06 -3.06
N LEU A 50 9.12 -3.98 -2.25
CA LEU A 50 9.07 -5.39 -2.64
C LEU A 50 8.25 -5.59 -3.92
N THR A 51 7.10 -4.94 -4.01
CA THR A 51 6.16 -5.05 -5.15
C THR A 51 6.74 -4.46 -6.44
N LEU A 52 7.47 -3.34 -6.38
CA LEU A 52 8.19 -2.76 -7.52
C LEU A 52 9.23 -3.72 -8.10
N ASN A 53 9.85 -4.54 -7.25
CA ASN A 53 10.83 -5.54 -7.65
C ASN A 53 10.20 -6.86 -8.15
N ASP A 54 8.88 -6.99 -8.11
CA ASP A 54 8.17 -8.17 -8.59
C ASP A 54 7.86 -8.04 -10.08
N ARG A 55 8.54 -8.86 -10.91
CA ARG A 55 8.43 -8.83 -12.38
C ARG A 55 7.01 -9.03 -12.90
N ARG A 56 6.11 -9.63 -12.10
CA ARG A 56 4.69 -9.83 -12.47
C ARG A 56 3.95 -8.49 -12.62
N TRP A 57 4.49 -7.40 -12.06
CA TRP A 57 3.95 -6.04 -12.19
C TRP A 57 4.49 -5.24 -13.38
N LYS A 58 5.25 -5.84 -14.31
CA LYS A 58 5.86 -5.12 -15.45
C LYS A 58 4.88 -4.21 -16.21
N ALA A 59 3.64 -4.64 -16.42
CA ALA A 59 2.62 -3.84 -17.11
C ALA A 59 2.01 -2.71 -16.26
N GLY A 60 2.11 -2.78 -14.93
CA GLY A 60 1.53 -1.83 -13.97
C GLY A 60 2.58 -1.16 -13.06
N ILE A 61 3.85 -1.17 -13.47
CA ILE A 61 4.97 -0.77 -12.60
C ILE A 61 4.95 0.74 -12.33
N LYS A 62 4.47 1.54 -13.28
CA LYS A 62 4.34 2.99 -13.13
C LYS A 62 3.26 3.34 -12.11
N GLU A 63 2.18 2.58 -12.08
CA GLU A 63 1.07 2.71 -11.15
C GLU A 63 1.52 2.35 -9.73
N ILE A 64 2.30 1.28 -9.56
CA ILE A 64 2.90 0.94 -8.27
C ILE A 64 3.90 2.03 -7.82
N ALA A 65 4.71 2.57 -8.74
CA ALA A 65 5.64 3.65 -8.42
C ALA A 65 4.90 4.92 -7.98
N ARG A 66 3.82 5.29 -8.70
CA ARG A 66 2.95 6.40 -8.32
C ARG A 66 2.30 6.17 -6.95
N PHE A 67 1.82 4.96 -6.69
CA PHE A 67 1.23 4.64 -5.40
C PHE A 67 2.26 4.81 -4.27
N ARG A 68 3.51 4.38 -4.49
CA ARG A 68 4.62 4.63 -3.57
C ARG A 68 4.88 6.11 -3.35
N GLU A 69 4.88 6.94 -4.39
CA GLU A 69 5.04 8.39 -4.27
C GLU A 69 3.95 8.99 -3.37
N VAL A 70 2.69 8.61 -3.57
CA VAL A 70 1.58 9.12 -2.75
C VAL A 70 1.71 8.69 -1.29
N VAL A 71 2.06 7.43 -1.02
CA VAL A 71 2.31 6.95 0.36
C VAL A 71 3.53 7.65 0.98
N SER A 72 4.56 7.96 0.18
CA SER A 72 5.73 8.71 0.65
C SER A 72 5.37 10.13 1.04
N ALA A 73 4.50 10.79 0.26
CA ALA A 73 4.01 12.13 0.61
C ALA A 73 3.23 12.13 1.93
N GLN A 74 2.39 11.12 2.17
CA GLN A 74 1.75 10.94 3.48
C GLN A 74 2.78 10.84 4.61
N TYR A 75 3.83 10.05 4.43
CA TYR A 75 4.89 9.88 5.44
C TYR A 75 5.65 11.18 5.71
N CYS A 76 5.98 11.93 4.65
CA CYS A 76 6.68 13.22 4.76
C CYS A 76 5.79 14.38 5.22
N ASN A 77 4.48 14.16 5.38
CA ASN A 77 3.47 15.21 5.54
C ASN A 77 3.57 16.28 4.44
N ASP A 78 3.77 15.82 3.20
CA ASP A 78 3.83 16.64 1.99
C ASP A 78 2.43 16.76 1.37
N GLU A 79 1.98 17.99 1.18
CA GLU A 79 0.67 18.33 0.61
C GLU A 79 0.61 18.22 -0.92
N PHE A 80 1.70 17.80 -1.58
CA PHE A 80 1.75 17.63 -3.04
C PHE A 80 0.61 16.76 -3.58
N PHE A 81 0.20 15.74 -2.81
CA PHE A 81 -1.00 14.96 -3.09
C PHE A 81 -2.05 15.24 -2.01
N ASN A 82 -3.17 15.85 -2.41
CA ASN A 82 -4.33 16.03 -1.54
C ASN A 82 -5.18 14.74 -1.48
N ILE A 83 -4.62 13.69 -0.88
CA ILE A 83 -5.24 12.38 -0.70
C ILE A 83 -5.07 11.98 0.76
N THR A 84 -6.13 11.51 1.40
CA THR A 84 -6.14 11.02 2.78
C THR A 84 -5.71 9.55 2.88
N LEU A 85 -5.27 9.12 4.07
CA LEU A 85 -5.02 7.69 4.33
C LEU A 85 -6.25 6.81 4.10
N ARG A 86 -7.45 7.37 4.33
CA ARG A 86 -8.72 6.67 4.10
C ARG A 86 -8.99 6.42 2.61
N GLU A 87 -8.78 7.42 1.77
CA GLU A 87 -8.94 7.27 0.32
C GLU A 87 -7.95 6.26 -0.26
N LEU A 88 -6.72 6.20 0.28
CA LEU A 88 -5.73 5.18 -0.09
C LEU A 88 -6.12 3.77 0.36
N GLU A 89 -6.69 3.63 1.56
CA GLU A 89 -7.24 2.37 2.05
C GLU A 89 -8.35 1.87 1.11
N GLU A 90 -9.29 2.75 0.75
CA GLU A 90 -10.40 2.43 -0.15
C GLU A 90 -9.93 2.03 -1.55
N PHE A 91 -8.90 2.72 -2.08
CA PHE A 91 -8.24 2.31 -3.32
C PHE A 91 -7.72 0.86 -3.24
N CYS A 92 -7.06 0.49 -2.14
CA CYS A 92 -6.56 -0.88 -1.95
C CYS A 92 -7.69 -1.90 -1.86
N ILE A 93 -8.76 -1.58 -1.12
CA ILE A 93 -9.94 -2.45 -0.99
C ILE A 93 -10.58 -2.69 -2.36
N ASN A 94 -10.80 -1.62 -3.13
CA ASN A 94 -11.37 -1.73 -4.47
C ASN A 94 -10.49 -2.55 -5.42
N PHE A 95 -9.16 -2.38 -5.34
CA PHE A 95 -8.23 -3.23 -6.09
C PHE A 95 -8.41 -4.71 -5.73
N VAL A 96 -8.49 -5.03 -4.44
CA VAL A 96 -8.69 -6.41 -3.96
C VAL A 96 -10.03 -6.97 -4.42
N ILE A 97 -11.12 -6.22 -4.32
CA ILE A 97 -12.45 -6.68 -4.74
C ILE A 97 -12.48 -7.00 -6.24
N ASN A 98 -11.90 -6.11 -7.06
CA ASN A 98 -11.91 -6.25 -8.52
C ASN A 98 -10.96 -7.36 -9.03
N ASN A 99 -9.94 -7.72 -8.26
CA ASN A 99 -8.92 -8.70 -8.66
C ASN A 99 -8.91 -9.98 -7.80
N GLY A 100 -9.77 -10.07 -6.80
CA GLY A 100 -9.86 -11.17 -5.83
C GLY A 100 -10.93 -12.21 -6.17
N ARG A 101 -11.84 -11.91 -7.10
CA ARG A 101 -12.77 -12.90 -7.64
C ARG A 101 -12.02 -13.77 -8.65
N LYS A 102 -11.88 -15.06 -8.35
CA LYS A 102 -11.57 -16.05 -9.40
C LYS A 102 -12.72 -15.98 -10.40
N SER A 103 -12.41 -15.91 -11.69
CA SER A 103 -13.36 -16.29 -12.74
C SER A 103 -13.93 -17.66 -12.34
N ALA A 104 -15.26 -17.72 -12.19
CA ALA A 104 -15.98 -18.97 -12.11
C ALA A 104 -15.84 -19.73 -13.44
#